data_AF-A0A6N6STF4-F1
#
_entry.id   AF-A0A6N6STF4-F1
#
_cell.length_a   1.000
_cell.length_b   1.000
_cell.length_c   1.000
_cell.angle_alpha   90.00
_cell.angle_beta   90.00
_cell.angle_gamma   90.00
#
_symmetry.space_group_name_H-M   'P 1'
#
loop_
_entity.id
_entity.type
_entity.pdbx_description
1 polymer ?
#
loop_
_entity_poly.entity_id
_entity_poly.type
_entity_poly.pdbx_seq_one_letter_code
_entity_poly.pdbx_strand_id
1 'polypeptide(L)'
;MRAGARPASPASPLRPGRHGGSALRRGELLKPRGQRLLAVLRQARLQAIAFIALLLGLLLIAGGTAAVAQPKFPPLTGRVVDEVGLLAADSRRALERDLEALETKSTDQLVVYITRSLQGYPIEDFGYRLGRHWQIGQKDKNNGVLLIVAPNERKVRIEVGRGLEPQLTDILTKLIIENAILPAFRRNDFPGGIMAGVRDIRDVLLGDAEAVKERARSAKKRTTGGGNAMAVAVLVLFILIAVSVVWAQSMQTAHPGRAMRSRRDARRQGDSIIPSTWGSSSGGWSSGGSSDSGGGFSGGGGDFGGGGSSGSW
;
A
#
# COMPACT_ATOMS: atom_id res chain seq x y z
N MET A 1 -78.92 -37.38 65.59
CA MET A 1 -80.11 -38.23 65.38
C MET A 1 -80.87 -37.73 64.15
N ARG A 2 -81.24 -38.66 63.24
CA ARG A 2 -82.22 -38.55 62.14
C ARG A 2 -81.90 -37.56 60.99
N ALA A 3 -81.81 -38.01 59.73
CA ALA A 3 -82.90 -38.44 58.82
C ALA A 3 -83.92 -37.30 58.62
N GLY A 4 -84.35 -36.87 57.44
CA GLY A 4 -84.33 -37.36 56.08
C GLY A 4 -85.46 -36.62 55.33
N ALA A 5 -85.66 -36.95 54.06
CA ALA A 5 -86.88 -36.76 53.27
C ALA A 5 -87.17 -35.39 52.58
N ARG A 6 -87.45 -35.54 51.26
CA ARG A 6 -88.15 -34.64 50.31
C ARG A 6 -89.58 -34.33 50.80
N PRO A 7 -90.33 -33.34 50.24
CA PRO A 7 -91.07 -33.47 48.96
C PRO A 7 -91.27 -32.13 48.17
N ALA A 8 -91.34 -32.14 46.82
CA ALA A 8 -92.53 -32.10 45.93
C ALA A 8 -92.85 -30.72 45.30
N SER A 9 -93.04 -30.72 43.98
CA SER A 9 -93.57 -29.63 43.13
C SER A 9 -95.06 -29.36 43.41
N PRO A 10 -95.64 -28.25 42.88
CA PRO A 10 -96.42 -28.41 41.64
C PRO A 10 -96.48 -27.21 40.67
N ALA A 11 -96.80 -27.57 39.43
CA ALA A 11 -97.73 -26.95 38.47
C ALA A 11 -97.53 -25.51 37.92
N SER A 12 -97.44 -25.48 36.59
CA SER A 12 -97.67 -24.36 35.66
C SER A 12 -99.12 -23.84 35.68
N PRO A 13 -99.37 -22.65 35.08
CA PRO A 13 -100.18 -22.68 33.85
C PRO A 13 -99.82 -21.65 32.76
N LEU A 14 -100.10 -22.08 31.52
CA LEU A 14 -100.73 -21.36 30.39
C LEU A 14 -99.99 -20.24 29.63
N ARG A 15 -99.75 -20.58 28.35
CA ARG A 15 -99.53 -19.75 27.15
C ARG A 15 -100.81 -18.99 26.74
N PRO A 16 -100.70 -17.87 25.99
CA PRO A 16 -100.77 -17.89 24.51
C PRO A 16 -99.77 -16.92 23.84
N GLY A 17 -99.05 -17.29 22.77
CA GLY A 17 -99.37 -16.92 21.36
C GLY A 17 -98.68 -15.59 20.96
N ARG A 18 -98.24 -15.29 19.74
CA ARG A 18 -97.81 -15.93 18.49
C ARG A 18 -97.22 -14.76 17.65
N HIS A 19 -96.34 -15.05 16.69
CA HIS A 19 -95.72 -14.12 15.69
C HIS A 19 -94.57 -13.26 16.25
N GLY A 20 -93.37 -13.20 15.68
CA GLY A 20 -92.89 -13.42 14.32
C GLY A 20 -92.21 -12.12 13.88
N GLY A 21 -90.87 -12.06 13.88
CA GLY A 21 -90.14 -10.86 13.47
C GLY A 21 -88.68 -10.82 13.91
N SER A 22 -87.80 -11.21 13.01
CA SER A 22 -86.34 -11.09 13.01
C SER A 22 -85.83 -9.65 13.21
N ALA A 23 -84.88 -9.45 14.14
CA ALA A 23 -83.84 -8.39 14.03
C ALA A 23 -82.74 -8.51 15.12
N LEU A 24 -81.54 -8.87 14.67
CA LEU A 24 -80.26 -8.22 15.02
C LEU A 24 -79.96 -7.91 16.50
N ARG A 25 -79.20 -8.80 17.15
CA ARG A 25 -78.32 -8.42 18.27
C ARG A 25 -77.14 -7.60 17.71
N ARG A 26 -77.28 -6.27 17.69
CA ARG A 26 -76.15 -5.32 17.64
C ARG A 26 -75.56 -5.19 19.04
N GLY A 27 -74.26 -5.42 19.17
CA GLY A 27 -73.55 -5.11 20.41
C GLY A 27 -72.22 -5.81 20.63
N GLU A 28 -71.51 -6.25 19.59
CA GLU A 28 -70.10 -6.62 19.75
C GLU A 28 -69.20 -5.44 19.34
N LEU A 29 -68.47 -4.98 20.35
CA LEU A 29 -67.38 -4.01 20.32
C LEU A 29 -66.53 -4.09 19.05
N LEU A 30 -66.65 -3.08 18.19
CA LEU A 30 -65.60 -2.71 17.25
C LEU A 30 -64.42 -2.14 18.05
N LYS A 31 -63.53 -3.03 18.52
CA LYS A 31 -62.21 -2.63 19.04
C LYS A 31 -61.46 -1.91 17.91
N PRO A 32 -61.02 -0.65 18.09
CA PRO A 32 -60.58 0.19 16.98
C PRO A 32 -59.29 -0.36 16.37
N ARG A 33 -59.39 -0.79 15.10
CA ARG A 33 -58.27 -1.29 14.28
C ARG A 33 -57.08 -0.31 14.18
N GLY A 34 -57.27 0.97 14.49
CA GLY A 34 -56.22 2.00 14.49
C GLY A 34 -55.16 1.86 15.59
N GLN A 35 -55.47 1.21 16.73
CA GLN A 35 -54.51 1.10 17.84
C GLN A 35 -53.38 0.09 17.58
N ARG A 36 -53.66 -0.96 16.78
CA ARG A 36 -52.64 -1.95 16.39
C ARG A 36 -51.64 -1.38 15.40
N LEU A 37 -52.09 -0.52 14.47
CA LEU A 37 -51.22 0.16 13.51
C LEU A 37 -50.28 1.16 14.20
N LEU A 38 -50.80 1.93 15.16
CA LEU A 38 -50.00 2.88 15.96
C LEU A 38 -48.95 2.18 16.85
N ALA A 39 -49.24 0.98 17.35
CA ALA A 39 -48.29 0.19 18.13
C ALA A 39 -47.13 -0.34 17.26
N VAL A 40 -47.42 -0.85 16.06
CA VAL A 40 -46.41 -1.34 15.11
C VAL A 40 -45.51 -0.19 14.62
N LEU A 41 -46.08 0.97 14.33
CA LEU A 41 -45.32 2.16 13.91
C LEU A 41 -44.44 2.72 15.05
N ARG A 42 -44.87 2.63 16.32
CA ARG A 42 -44.03 2.98 17.49
C ARG A 42 -42.89 2.00 17.69
N GLN A 43 -43.13 0.71 17.50
CA GLN A 43 -42.14 -0.35 17.66
C GLN A 43 -41.05 -0.27 16.57
N ALA A 44 -41.43 0.02 15.33
CA ALA A 44 -40.48 0.25 14.23
C ALA A 44 -39.63 1.52 14.44
N ARG A 45 -40.20 2.60 14.99
CA ARG A 45 -39.44 3.82 15.34
C ARG A 45 -38.41 3.59 16.45
N LEU A 46 -38.76 2.84 17.49
CA LEU A 46 -37.84 2.51 18.59
C LEU A 46 -36.69 1.62 18.13
N GLN A 47 -36.95 0.66 17.23
CA GLN A 47 -35.90 -0.18 16.64
C GLN A 47 -34.97 0.61 15.72
N ALA A 48 -35.50 1.54 14.94
CA ALA A 48 -34.67 2.42 14.10
C ALA A 48 -33.77 3.34 14.94
N ILE A 49 -34.30 3.91 16.04
CA ILE A 49 -33.49 4.74 16.97
C ILE A 49 -32.41 3.90 17.66
N ALA A 50 -32.72 2.68 18.09
CA ALA A 50 -31.74 1.78 18.70
C ALA A 50 -30.62 1.38 17.71
N PHE A 51 -30.98 1.14 16.43
CA PHE A 51 -30.00 0.82 15.39
C PHE A 51 -29.11 2.01 15.03
N ILE A 52 -29.68 3.22 14.94
CA ILE A 52 -28.91 4.46 14.73
C ILE A 52 -28.01 4.75 15.93
N ALA A 53 -28.48 4.56 17.16
CA ALA A 53 -27.68 4.72 18.36
C ALA A 53 -26.53 3.69 18.44
N LEU A 54 -26.78 2.45 18.00
CA LEU A 54 -25.74 1.43 17.90
C LEU A 54 -24.69 1.78 16.83
N LEU A 55 -25.12 2.27 15.66
CA LEU A 55 -24.20 2.72 14.60
C LEU A 55 -23.40 3.96 15.01
N LEU A 56 -24.01 4.93 15.69
CA LEU A 56 -23.30 6.08 16.25
C LEU A 56 -22.34 5.65 17.37
N GLY A 57 -22.74 4.70 18.21
CA GLY A 57 -21.87 4.10 19.23
C GLY A 57 -20.66 3.40 18.60
N LEU A 58 -20.87 2.64 17.52
CA LEU A 58 -19.79 1.95 16.80
C LEU A 58 -18.87 2.95 16.08
N LEU A 59 -19.41 4.03 15.53
CA LEU A 59 -18.64 5.10 14.89
C LEU A 59 -17.78 5.89 15.90
N LEU A 60 -18.29 6.10 17.12
CA LEU A 60 -17.54 6.74 18.21
C LEU A 60 -16.40 5.86 18.74
N ILE A 61 -16.56 4.53 18.73
CA ILE A 61 -15.49 3.58 19.11
C ILE A 61 -14.43 3.48 18.00
N ALA A 62 -14.83 3.61 16.72
CA ALA A 62 -13.90 3.62 15.58
C ALA A 62 -13.09 4.93 15.45
N GLY A 63 -13.51 6.00 16.13
CA GLY A 63 -12.86 7.32 16.12
C GLY A 63 -11.69 7.49 17.08
N GLY A 64 -11.09 6.40 17.58
CA GLY A 64 -9.88 6.47 18.39
C GLY A 64 -8.72 7.05 17.58
N THR A 65 -8.48 8.34 17.68
CA THR A 65 -7.25 8.95 17.18
C THR A 65 -6.11 8.39 18.01
N ALA A 66 -5.37 7.43 17.45
CA ALA A 66 -4.07 7.09 17.99
C ALA A 66 -3.25 8.37 17.97
N ALA A 67 -3.04 8.98 19.13
CA ALA A 67 -2.13 10.10 19.27
C ALA A 67 -0.76 9.59 18.82
N VAL A 68 -0.32 10.00 17.63
CA VAL A 68 1.00 9.64 17.11
C VAL A 68 2.01 10.39 17.99
N ALA A 69 2.53 9.71 19.01
CA ALA A 69 3.44 10.29 19.98
C ALA A 69 4.71 10.76 19.26
N GLN A 70 5.14 12.00 19.50
CA GLN A 70 6.30 12.59 18.80
C GLN A 70 7.51 11.65 18.83
N PRO A 71 8.27 11.57 17.72
CA PRO A 71 9.46 10.73 17.66
C PRO A 71 10.45 11.20 18.72
N LYS A 72 11.03 10.25 19.46
CA LYS A 72 12.08 10.51 20.43
C LYS A 72 13.42 10.50 19.70
N PHE A 73 14.19 11.57 19.79
CA PHE A 73 15.49 11.65 19.13
C PHE A 73 16.62 11.44 20.13
N PRO A 74 17.68 10.70 19.74
CA PRO A 74 18.89 10.61 20.56
C PRO A 74 19.63 11.96 20.55
N PRO A 75 20.51 12.21 21.53
CA PRO A 75 21.38 13.38 21.51
C PRO A 75 22.34 13.31 20.32
N LEU A 76 22.66 14.46 19.72
CA LEU A 76 23.73 14.56 18.73
C LEU A 76 25.09 14.47 19.44
N THR A 77 25.75 13.32 19.34
CA THR A 77 27.05 13.09 20.01
C THR A 77 28.27 13.36 19.12
N GLY A 78 28.04 13.72 17.85
CA GLY A 78 29.10 14.00 16.88
C GLY A 78 28.59 13.88 15.44
N ARG A 79 29.53 13.88 14.48
CA ARG A 79 29.22 13.77 13.04
C ARG A 79 28.73 12.38 12.65
N VAL A 80 28.95 11.37 13.49
CA VAL A 80 28.44 10.01 13.33
C VAL A 80 27.74 9.58 14.62
N VAL A 81 26.48 9.20 14.50
CA VAL A 81 25.68 8.63 15.59
C VAL A 81 25.24 7.24 15.14
N ASP A 82 25.82 6.20 15.73
CA ASP A 82 25.54 4.80 15.38
C ASP A 82 24.96 4.05 16.59
N GLU A 83 23.63 3.89 16.60
CA GLU A 83 22.93 3.17 17.66
C GLU A 83 23.01 1.64 17.52
N VAL A 84 23.31 1.16 16.32
CA VAL A 84 23.28 -0.26 15.98
C VAL A 84 24.66 -0.91 16.19
N GLY A 85 25.73 -0.12 16.08
CA GLY A 85 27.10 -0.61 16.08
C GLY A 85 27.48 -1.26 14.75
N LEU A 86 26.96 -0.75 13.62
CA LEU A 86 27.30 -1.26 12.29
C LEU A 86 28.72 -0.86 11.86
N LEU A 87 29.24 0.26 12.36
CA LEU A 87 30.59 0.73 12.03
C LEU A 87 31.59 0.27 13.08
N ALA A 88 32.67 -0.38 12.62
CA ALA A 88 33.83 -0.63 13.45
C ALA A 88 34.44 0.68 13.97
N ALA A 89 35.03 0.67 15.17
CA ALA A 89 35.51 1.88 15.83
C ALA A 89 36.53 2.68 14.99
N ASP A 90 37.42 1.99 14.27
CA ASP A 90 38.38 2.63 13.36
C ASP A 90 37.71 3.28 12.15
N SER A 91 36.74 2.58 11.53
CA SER A 91 35.96 3.12 10.42
C SER A 91 35.13 4.32 10.84
N ARG A 92 34.52 4.28 12.04
CA ARG A 92 33.77 5.41 12.60
C ARG A 92 34.68 6.62 12.82
N ARG A 93 35.84 6.44 13.43
CA ARG A 93 36.82 7.52 13.64
C ARG A 93 37.34 8.10 12.32
N ALA A 94 37.62 7.25 11.33
CA ALA A 94 38.04 7.70 10.02
C ALA A 94 36.95 8.55 9.36
N LEU A 95 35.70 8.08 9.41
CA LEU A 95 34.54 8.80 8.89
C LEU A 95 34.34 10.14 9.61
N GLU A 96 34.42 10.18 10.95
CA GLU A 96 34.31 11.42 11.73
C GLU A 96 35.36 12.46 11.32
N ARG A 97 36.62 12.05 11.09
CA ARG A 97 37.69 12.94 10.60
C ARG A 97 37.43 13.45 9.18
N ASP A 98 36.94 12.58 8.30
CA ASP A 98 36.61 12.98 6.92
C ASP A 98 35.49 14.02 6.90
N LEU A 99 34.47 13.85 7.75
CA LEU A 99 33.35 14.79 7.88
C LEU A 99 33.79 16.11 8.54
N GLU A 100 34.72 16.06 9.49
CA GLU A 100 35.35 17.26 10.07
C GLU A 100 36.17 18.04 9.05
N ALA A 101 36.94 17.34 8.21
CA ALA A 101 37.72 17.95 7.14
C ALA A 101 36.82 18.61 6.08
N LEU A 102 35.68 17.99 5.74
CA LEU A 102 34.66 18.60 4.88
C LEU A 102 34.15 19.90 5.50
N GLU A 103 33.69 19.85 6.75
CA GLU A 103 33.14 21.04 7.42
C GLU A 103 34.18 22.16 7.54
N THR A 104 35.44 21.83 7.81
CA THR A 104 36.53 22.82 7.85
C THR A 104 36.77 23.46 6.48
N LYS A 105 36.62 22.69 5.39
CA LYS A 105 36.92 23.14 4.02
C LYS A 105 35.77 23.93 3.38
N SER A 106 34.51 23.51 3.58
CA SER A 106 33.35 24.09 2.89
C SER A 106 32.34 24.77 3.84
N THR A 107 32.51 24.64 5.16
CA THR A 107 31.54 25.01 6.20
C THR A 107 30.28 24.14 6.25
N ASP A 108 30.14 23.15 5.37
CA ASP A 108 28.96 22.29 5.29
C ASP A 108 29.01 21.17 6.32
N GLN A 109 27.87 20.91 6.95
CA GLN A 109 27.75 19.93 8.01
C GLN A 109 27.07 18.66 7.50
N LEU A 110 27.85 17.60 7.27
CA LEU A 110 27.31 16.28 6.96
C LEU A 110 27.34 15.39 8.20
N VAL A 111 26.15 14.91 8.60
CA VAL A 111 25.96 14.00 9.73
C VAL A 111 25.45 12.65 9.24
N VAL A 112 25.96 11.57 9.82
CA VAL A 112 25.50 10.20 9.57
C VAL A 112 24.79 9.67 10.80
N TYR A 113 23.55 9.23 10.63
CA TYR A 113 22.74 8.62 11.67
C TYR A 113 22.33 7.20 11.30
N ILE A 114 22.72 6.23 12.12
CA ILE A 114 22.34 4.83 11.98
C ILE A 114 21.42 4.48 13.14
N THR A 115 20.13 4.32 12.84
CA THR A 115 19.08 4.13 13.83
C THR A 115 18.63 2.69 13.92
N ARG A 116 18.23 2.26 15.12
CA ARG A 116 17.56 0.96 15.30
C ARG A 116 16.11 0.98 14.81
N SER A 117 15.45 2.14 14.86
CA SER A 117 14.07 2.25 14.40
C SER A 117 13.68 3.68 14.03
N LEU A 118 12.75 3.78 13.10
CA LEU A 118 12.04 5.01 12.75
C LEU A 118 10.81 5.24 13.63
N GLN A 119 10.56 4.40 14.64
CA GLN A 119 9.45 4.54 15.60
C GLN A 119 8.05 4.57 14.94
N GLY A 120 7.91 3.87 13.80
CA GLY A 120 6.68 3.84 13.01
C GLY A 120 6.48 5.03 12.07
N TYR A 121 7.44 5.96 12.00
CA TYR A 121 7.37 7.11 11.11
C TYR A 121 7.93 6.81 9.71
N PRO A 122 7.41 7.47 8.65
CA PRO A 122 8.11 7.58 7.37
C PRO A 122 9.52 8.15 7.58
N ILE A 123 10.50 7.69 6.80
CA ILE A 123 11.89 8.13 6.97
C ILE A 123 12.06 9.61 6.58
N GLU A 124 11.19 10.08 5.69
CA GLU A 124 11.05 11.46 5.26
C GLU A 124 10.68 12.37 6.44
N ASP A 125 9.55 12.07 7.09
CA ASP A 125 9.07 12.82 8.25
C ASP A 125 10.03 12.73 9.43
N PHE A 126 10.57 11.53 9.68
CA PHE A 126 11.55 11.31 10.73
C PHE A 126 12.81 12.13 10.50
N GLY A 127 13.36 12.11 9.28
CA GLY A 127 14.59 12.80 8.93
C GLY A 127 14.46 14.32 8.95
N TYR A 128 13.36 14.84 8.41
CA TYR A 128 13.04 16.26 8.48
C TYR A 128 12.97 16.77 9.93
N ARG A 129 12.26 16.03 10.80
CA ARG A 129 12.13 16.39 12.22
C ARG A 129 13.46 16.25 12.97
N LEU A 130 14.24 15.23 12.66
CA LEU A 130 15.55 14.99 13.27
C LEU A 130 16.55 16.10 12.88
N GLY A 131 16.64 16.45 11.60
CA GLY A 131 17.52 17.51 11.12
C GLY A 131 17.24 18.85 11.80
N ARG A 132 15.96 19.20 12.00
CA ARG A 132 15.55 20.39 12.77
C ARG A 132 15.84 20.27 14.26
N HIS A 133 15.58 19.10 14.86
CA HIS A 133 15.85 18.87 16.28
C HIS A 133 17.34 19.01 16.61
N TRP A 134 18.20 18.47 15.76
CA TRP A 134 19.65 18.57 15.88
C TRP A 134 20.24 19.86 15.34
N GLN A 135 19.44 20.69 14.67
CA GLN A 135 19.86 21.97 14.08
C GLN A 135 21.10 21.80 13.20
N ILE A 136 21.12 20.78 12.33
CA ILE A 136 22.27 20.51 11.47
C ILE A 136 22.41 21.65 10.44
N GLY A 137 23.62 22.19 10.31
CA GLY A 137 23.95 23.34 9.45
C GLY A 137 24.04 24.66 10.23
N GLN A 138 24.63 25.67 9.60
CA GLN A 138 24.72 27.00 10.19
C GLN A 138 23.41 27.77 10.01
N LYS A 139 22.97 28.50 11.06
CA LYS A 139 21.67 29.18 11.17
C LYS A 139 21.26 29.99 9.93
N ASP A 140 22.22 30.64 9.27
CA ASP A 140 21.95 31.52 8.13
C ASP A 140 22.33 30.89 6.77
N LYS A 141 23.10 29.79 6.80
CA LYS A 141 23.53 29.10 5.57
C LYS A 141 22.63 27.93 5.22
N ASN A 142 21.94 27.33 6.19
CA ASN A 142 21.13 26.12 6.01
C ASN A 142 21.92 25.01 5.28
N ASN A 143 23.19 24.87 5.62
CA ASN A 143 24.14 24.02 4.91
C ASN A 143 24.41 22.69 5.62
N GLY A 144 23.33 22.10 6.12
CA GLY A 144 23.32 20.78 6.75
C GLY A 144 22.93 19.68 5.77
N VAL A 145 23.51 18.49 5.94
CA VAL A 145 23.12 17.25 5.26
C VAL A 145 23.04 16.15 6.30
N LEU A 146 21.98 15.34 6.25
CA LEU A 146 21.79 14.21 7.16
C LEU A 146 21.58 12.93 6.35
N LEU A 147 22.50 11.98 6.48
CA LEU A 147 22.36 10.62 5.95
C LEU A 147 21.79 9.71 7.05
N ILE A 148 20.58 9.21 6.85
CA ILE A 148 19.89 8.31 7.78
C ILE A 148 19.88 6.90 7.21
N VAL A 149 20.32 5.93 8.00
CA VAL A 149 20.25 4.50 7.69
C VAL A 149 19.42 3.82 8.76
N ALA A 150 18.35 3.15 8.34
CA ALA A 150 17.44 2.38 9.18
C ALA A 150 17.45 0.92 8.70
N PRO A 151 18.36 0.07 9.21
CA PRO A 151 18.55 -1.29 8.71
C PRO A 151 17.32 -2.19 8.91
N ASN A 152 16.62 -2.02 10.03
CA ASN A 152 15.43 -2.81 10.39
C ASN A 152 14.26 -2.53 9.44
N GLU A 153 14.06 -1.27 9.08
CA GLU A 153 13.05 -0.83 8.11
C GLU A 153 13.53 -0.97 6.66
N ARG A 154 14.80 -1.33 6.44
CA ARG A 154 15.45 -1.37 5.13
C ARG A 154 15.30 -0.07 4.34
N LYS A 155 15.50 1.06 5.04
CA LYS A 155 15.37 2.41 4.47
C LYS A 155 16.63 3.24 4.67
N VAL A 156 16.93 4.06 3.66
CA VAL A 156 17.98 5.06 3.69
C VAL A 156 17.42 6.39 3.18
N ARG A 157 17.87 7.50 3.76
CA ARG A 157 17.51 8.85 3.29
C ARG A 157 18.70 9.78 3.38
N ILE A 158 18.83 10.65 2.39
CA ILE A 158 19.66 11.85 2.47
C ILE A 158 18.69 13.02 2.60
N GLU A 159 18.78 13.76 3.70
CA GLU A 159 18.07 15.03 3.91
C GLU A 159 19.05 16.18 3.64
N VAL A 160 18.62 17.17 2.87
CA VAL A 160 19.46 18.30 2.45
C VAL A 160 18.87 19.60 2.96
N GLY A 161 19.69 20.40 3.63
CA GLY A 161 19.34 21.76 4.05
C GLY A 161 19.22 22.70 2.85
N ARG A 162 18.33 23.69 2.94
CA ARG A 162 17.95 24.55 1.80
C ARG A 162 19.13 25.23 1.11
N GLY A 163 20.18 25.57 1.85
CA GLY A 163 21.36 26.24 1.28
C GLY A 163 22.18 25.37 0.33
N LEU A 164 22.02 24.05 0.41
CA LEU A 164 22.75 23.08 -0.40
C LEU A 164 21.92 22.47 -1.52
N GLU A 165 20.60 22.70 -1.55
CA GLU A 165 19.71 22.18 -2.61
C GLU A 165 20.19 22.50 -4.05
N PRO A 166 20.75 23.69 -4.36
CA PRO A 166 21.26 23.98 -5.70
C PRO A 166 22.46 23.11 -6.10
N GLN A 167 23.24 22.65 -5.11
CA GLN A 167 24.47 21.88 -5.30
C GLN A 167 24.18 20.37 -5.24
N LEU A 168 23.51 19.96 -4.16
CA LEU A 168 23.13 18.59 -3.83
C LEU A 168 21.62 18.40 -4.06
N THR A 169 21.24 18.41 -5.33
CA THR A 169 19.83 18.27 -5.77
C THR A 169 19.24 16.90 -5.45
N ASP A 170 17.90 16.80 -5.48
CA ASP A 170 17.17 15.53 -5.36
C ASP A 170 17.62 14.48 -6.38
N ILE A 171 17.94 14.92 -7.61
CA ILE A 171 18.45 14.03 -8.66
C ILE A 171 19.81 13.46 -8.26
N LEU A 172 20.70 14.28 -7.70
CA LEU A 172 22.03 13.83 -7.27
C LEU A 172 21.93 12.93 -6.03
N THR A 173 21.14 13.29 -5.03
CA THR A 173 20.95 12.43 -3.84
C THR A 173 20.34 11.09 -4.22
N LYS A 174 19.35 11.06 -5.12
CA LYS A 174 18.80 9.82 -5.68
C LYS A 174 19.87 8.99 -6.40
N LEU A 175 20.68 9.64 -7.24
CA LEU A 175 21.76 8.99 -7.96
C LEU A 175 22.77 8.33 -6.99
N ILE A 176 23.15 9.03 -5.92
CA ILE A 176 24.04 8.53 -4.87
C ILE A 176 23.42 7.31 -4.18
N ILE A 177 22.16 7.42 -3.74
CA ILE A 177 21.45 6.32 -3.08
C ILE A 177 21.41 5.08 -3.99
N GLU A 178 20.98 5.24 -5.24
CA GLU A 178 20.78 4.12 -6.16
C GLU A 178 22.07 3.44 -6.61
N ASN A 179 23.17 4.19 -6.76
CA ASN A 179 24.39 3.69 -7.38
C ASN A 179 25.54 3.43 -6.40
N ALA A 180 25.60 4.14 -5.27
CA ALA A 180 26.64 3.97 -4.27
C ALA A 180 26.15 3.18 -3.05
N ILE A 181 24.95 3.50 -2.55
CA ILE A 181 24.48 2.99 -1.25
C ILE A 181 23.73 1.66 -1.41
N LEU A 182 22.59 1.67 -2.11
CA LEU A 182 21.69 0.51 -2.20
C LEU A 182 22.37 -0.75 -2.74
N PRO A 183 23.27 -0.70 -3.75
CA PRO A 183 23.94 -1.90 -4.23
C PRO A 183 24.76 -2.61 -3.15
N ALA A 184 25.40 -1.86 -2.24
CA ALA A 184 26.16 -2.42 -1.13
C ALA A 184 25.23 -2.97 -0.05
N PHE A 185 24.16 -2.24 0.29
CA PHE A 185 23.17 -2.68 1.28
C PHE A 185 22.46 -3.98 0.87
N ARG A 186 22.16 -4.16 -0.42
CA ARG A 186 21.63 -5.43 -0.96
C ARG A 186 22.57 -6.62 -0.76
N ARG A 187 23.87 -6.38 -0.61
CA ARG A 187 24.88 -7.41 -0.31
C ARG A 187 25.20 -7.49 1.19
N ASN A 188 24.41 -6.85 2.05
CA ASN A 188 24.65 -6.69 3.49
C ASN A 188 25.96 -5.97 3.84
N ASP A 189 26.53 -5.21 2.90
CA ASP A 189 27.70 -4.37 3.12
C ASP A 189 27.26 -2.95 3.52
N PHE A 190 26.77 -2.80 4.74
CA PHE A 190 26.32 -1.50 5.27
C PHE A 190 27.47 -0.51 5.42
N PRO A 191 28.63 -0.86 6.01
CA PRO A 191 29.75 0.07 6.12
C PRO A 191 30.22 0.55 4.74
N GLY A 192 30.38 -0.35 3.77
CA GLY A 192 30.79 0.01 2.41
C GLY A 192 29.81 0.95 1.73
N GLY A 193 28.49 0.69 1.87
CA GLY A 193 27.45 1.56 1.33
C GLY A 193 27.44 2.96 1.96
N ILE A 194 27.61 3.05 3.29
CA ILE A 194 27.68 4.33 4.01
C ILE A 194 28.91 5.13 3.58
N MET A 195 30.09 4.50 3.58
CA MET A 195 31.33 5.17 3.17
C MET A 195 31.27 5.63 1.72
N ALA A 196 30.71 4.83 0.82
CA ALA A 196 30.53 5.20 -0.59
C ALA A 196 29.52 6.36 -0.75
N GLY A 197 28.41 6.34 0.00
CA GLY A 197 27.43 7.42 0.01
C GLY A 197 28.02 8.73 0.52
N VAL A 198 28.71 8.70 1.66
CA VAL A 198 29.36 9.89 2.25
C VAL A 198 30.42 10.45 1.32
N ARG A 199 31.26 9.60 0.71
CA ARG A 199 32.23 10.04 -0.29
C ARG A 199 31.54 10.82 -1.41
N ASP A 200 30.45 10.29 -1.96
CA ASP A 200 29.79 10.91 -3.11
C ASP A 200 29.08 12.21 -2.73
N ILE A 201 28.46 12.27 -1.55
CA ILE A 201 27.90 13.52 -1.02
C ILE A 201 29.01 14.56 -0.87
N ARG A 202 30.14 14.19 -0.26
CA ARG A 202 31.30 15.08 -0.08
C ARG A 202 31.85 15.57 -1.41
N ASP A 203 32.00 14.68 -2.39
CA ASP A 203 32.52 15.05 -3.71
C ASP A 203 31.59 16.09 -4.37
N VAL A 204 30.26 15.92 -4.29
CA VAL A 204 29.29 16.94 -4.76
C VAL A 204 29.46 18.28 -4.02
N LEU A 205 29.53 18.26 -2.68
CA LEU A 205 29.67 19.48 -1.87
C LEU A 205 31.00 20.21 -2.11
N LEU A 206 32.04 19.49 -2.52
CA LEU A 206 33.33 20.06 -2.91
C LEU A 206 33.40 20.47 -4.39
N GLY A 207 32.28 20.39 -5.13
CA GLY A 207 32.17 20.84 -6.51
C GLY A 207 32.44 19.78 -7.58
N ASP A 208 32.58 18.51 -7.20
CA ASP A 208 32.91 17.39 -8.10
C ASP A 208 31.71 16.47 -8.40
N ALA A 209 30.58 17.09 -8.75
CA ALA A 209 29.35 16.35 -9.07
C ALA A 209 29.48 15.50 -10.34
N GLU A 210 30.38 15.85 -11.27
CA GLU A 210 30.61 15.07 -12.49
C GLU A 210 31.28 13.72 -12.20
N ALA A 211 32.27 13.67 -11.29
CA ALA A 211 32.88 12.40 -10.88
C ALA A 211 31.82 11.42 -10.31
N VAL A 212 30.84 11.93 -9.55
CA VAL A 212 29.73 11.11 -9.05
C VAL A 212 28.87 10.55 -10.19
N LYS A 213 28.52 11.39 -11.17
CA LYS A 213 27.77 10.97 -12.36
C LYS A 213 28.52 9.93 -13.19
N GLU A 214 29.83 10.09 -13.38
CA GLU A 214 30.67 9.13 -14.10
C GLU A 214 30.75 7.77 -13.40
N ARG A 215 30.91 7.77 -12.08
CA ARG A 215 30.91 6.54 -11.27
C ARG A 215 29.56 5.82 -11.37
N ALA A 216 28.44 6.54 -11.33
CA ALA A 216 27.11 5.98 -11.54
C ALA A 216 26.92 5.38 -12.95
N ARG A 217 27.36 6.08 -14.01
CA ARG A 217 27.30 5.58 -15.40
C ARG A 217 28.12 4.29 -15.58
N SER A 218 29.30 4.25 -14.97
CA SER A 218 30.21 3.09 -15.02
C SER A 218 29.65 1.88 -14.27
N ALA A 219 29.00 2.09 -13.12
CA ALA A 219 28.28 1.04 -12.39
C ALA A 219 27.15 0.44 -13.25
N LYS A 220 26.35 1.28 -13.91
CA LYS A 220 25.27 0.85 -14.80
C LYS A 220 25.78 0.06 -16.02
N LYS A 221 26.91 0.44 -16.61
CA LYS A 221 27.51 -0.29 -17.73
C LYS A 221 27.93 -1.71 -17.34
N ARG A 222 28.44 -1.90 -16.12
CA ARG A 222 28.83 -3.23 -15.60
C ARG A 222 27.62 -4.15 -15.39
N THR A 223 26.49 -3.62 -14.95
CA THR A 223 25.28 -4.43 -14.73
C THR A 223 24.60 -4.83 -16.04
N THR A 224 24.60 -3.97 -17.06
CA THR A 224 23.97 -4.26 -18.36
C THR A 224 24.84 -5.17 -19.24
N GLY A 225 26.16 -5.20 -19.02
CA GLY A 225 27.10 -5.97 -19.85
C GLY A 225 27.09 -7.49 -19.63
N GLY A 226 26.53 -8.00 -18.51
CA GLY A 226 26.57 -9.43 -18.17
C GLY A 226 25.22 -10.12 -17.95
N GLY A 227 24.14 -9.37 -17.68
CA GLY A 227 22.87 -9.93 -17.20
C GLY A 227 21.95 -10.54 -18.27
N ASN A 228 22.16 -10.22 -19.55
CA ASN A 228 21.17 -10.54 -20.59
C ASN A 228 21.62 -11.62 -21.57
N ALA A 229 22.88 -12.07 -21.55
CA ALA A 229 23.33 -13.11 -22.48
C ALA A 229 22.59 -14.44 -22.23
N MET A 230 22.37 -14.81 -20.97
CA MET A 230 21.66 -16.05 -20.62
C MET A 230 20.15 -15.94 -20.89
N ALA A 231 19.53 -14.79 -20.60
CA ALA A 231 18.12 -14.56 -20.88
C ALA A 231 17.83 -14.51 -22.39
N VAL A 232 18.71 -13.86 -23.16
CA VAL A 232 18.65 -13.86 -24.63
C VAL A 232 18.92 -15.25 -25.19
N ALA A 233 19.89 -16.00 -24.64
CA ALA A 233 20.14 -17.39 -25.06
C ALA A 233 18.93 -18.30 -24.78
N VAL A 234 18.27 -18.18 -23.62
CA VAL A 234 17.06 -18.93 -23.28
C VAL A 234 15.89 -18.52 -24.18
N LEU A 235 15.73 -17.23 -24.47
CA LEU A 235 14.69 -16.74 -25.38
C LEU A 235 14.94 -17.24 -26.82
N VAL A 236 16.17 -17.18 -27.31
CA VAL A 236 16.56 -17.70 -28.62
C VAL A 236 16.34 -19.20 -28.70
N LEU A 237 16.73 -19.96 -27.67
CA LEU A 237 16.47 -21.40 -27.58
C LEU A 237 14.97 -21.71 -27.62
N PHE A 238 14.16 -20.96 -26.87
CA PHE A 238 12.71 -21.12 -26.86
C PHE A 238 12.08 -20.85 -28.23
N ILE A 239 12.54 -19.80 -28.93
CA ILE A 239 12.11 -19.48 -30.29
C ILE A 239 12.52 -20.59 -31.27
N LEU A 240 13.74 -21.10 -31.18
CA LEU A 240 14.21 -22.20 -32.03
C LEU A 240 13.40 -23.49 -31.82
N ILE A 241 13.07 -23.83 -30.57
CA ILE A 241 12.22 -24.98 -30.24
C ILE A 241 10.81 -24.77 -30.83
N ALA A 242 10.20 -23.61 -30.62
CA ALA A 242 8.87 -23.30 -31.15
C ALA A 242 8.82 -23.39 -32.68
N VAL A 243 9.83 -22.85 -33.37
CA VAL A 243 9.96 -22.94 -34.83
C VAL A 243 10.12 -24.41 -35.26
N SER A 244 10.95 -25.19 -34.56
CA SER A 244 11.16 -26.61 -34.90
C SER A 244 9.87 -27.44 -34.76
N VAL A 245 9.04 -27.17 -33.75
CA VAL A 245 7.77 -27.85 -33.52
C VAL A 245 6.76 -27.51 -34.61
N VAL A 246 6.65 -26.23 -34.98
CA VAL A 246 5.76 -25.79 -36.07
C VAL A 246 6.22 -26.37 -37.42
N TRP A 247 7.53 -26.43 -37.66
CA TRP A 247 8.10 -27.01 -38.88
C TRP A 247 7.86 -28.53 -38.96
N ALA A 248 8.05 -29.25 -37.86
CA ALA A 248 7.77 -30.69 -37.76
C ALA A 248 6.28 -31.01 -37.96
N GLN A 249 5.37 -30.16 -37.46
CA GLN A 249 3.92 -30.31 -37.65
C GLN A 249 3.47 -30.01 -39.09
N SER A 250 4.09 -29.02 -39.74
CA SER A 250 3.83 -28.71 -41.16
C SER A 250 4.22 -29.87 -42.08
N MET A 251 5.34 -30.54 -41.79
CA MET A 251 5.86 -31.65 -42.60
C MET A 251 5.03 -32.94 -42.49
N GLN A 252 4.16 -33.08 -41.48
CA GLN A 252 3.22 -34.20 -41.35
C GLN A 252 1.91 -34.02 -42.15
N THR A 253 1.67 -32.83 -42.73
CA THR A 253 0.45 -32.56 -43.52
C THR A 253 0.67 -32.62 -45.05
N ALA A 254 1.91 -32.84 -45.49
CA ALA A 254 2.25 -33.03 -46.91
C ALA A 254 2.35 -34.53 -47.25
N HIS A 255 1.21 -35.21 -47.37
CA HIS A 255 1.16 -36.52 -48.05
C HIS A 255 1.03 -36.32 -49.56
N PRO A 256 1.98 -36.82 -50.39
CA PRO A 256 1.80 -36.87 -51.83
C PRO A 256 0.89 -38.06 -52.20
N GLY A 257 -0.22 -37.76 -52.88
CA GLY A 257 -0.91 -38.68 -53.78
C GLY A 257 -1.64 -39.89 -53.16
N ARG A 258 -2.97 -39.83 -53.16
CA ARG A 258 -3.78 -41.05 -53.35
C ARG A 258 -4.87 -40.80 -54.40
N ALA A 259 -4.59 -41.32 -55.59
CA ALA A 259 -5.53 -41.46 -56.68
C ALA A 259 -6.51 -42.62 -56.43
N MET A 260 -7.78 -42.34 -56.75
CA MET A 260 -8.73 -43.19 -57.49
C MET A 260 -9.13 -44.60 -56.97
N ARG A 261 -10.39 -44.71 -56.53
CA ARG A 261 -11.38 -45.80 -56.84
C ARG A 261 -12.69 -45.45 -56.09
N SER A 262 -13.68 -44.83 -56.73
CA SER A 262 -14.75 -45.39 -57.59
C SER A 262 -15.79 -46.25 -56.85
N ARG A 263 -17.02 -45.68 -56.81
CA ARG A 263 -18.36 -46.31 -56.77
C ARG A 263 -18.71 -47.07 -55.47
N ARG A 264 -19.88 -46.92 -54.84
CA ARG A 264 -21.24 -46.61 -55.33
C ARG A 264 -22.16 -46.37 -54.10
N ASP A 265 -23.19 -45.55 -54.30
CA ASP A 265 -24.51 -45.57 -53.60
C ASP A 265 -24.55 -45.20 -52.10
N ALA A 266 -25.50 -44.44 -51.55
CA ALA A 266 -26.63 -43.68 -52.08
C ALA A 266 -27.11 -42.69 -51.00
N ARG A 267 -27.52 -41.49 -51.45
CA ARG A 267 -28.58 -40.61 -50.94
C ARG A 267 -28.91 -40.62 -49.43
N ARG A 268 -28.75 -39.46 -48.78
CA ARG A 268 -29.85 -38.51 -48.41
C ARG A 268 -29.35 -37.50 -47.36
N GLN A 269 -29.66 -36.22 -47.63
CA GLN A 269 -29.79 -35.09 -46.68
C GLN A 269 -28.49 -34.68 -45.99
N GLY A 270 -28.06 -33.42 -45.96
CA GLY A 270 -28.73 -32.15 -46.10
C GLY A 270 -27.93 -31.18 -45.22
N ASP A 271 -27.75 -29.96 -45.71
CA ASP A 271 -27.24 -28.78 -45.01
C ASP A 271 -25.74 -28.68 -44.66
N SER A 272 -25.10 -27.87 -45.51
CA SER A 272 -24.03 -26.94 -45.20
C SER A 272 -24.36 -26.08 -43.97
N ILE A 273 -23.43 -25.98 -43.02
CA ILE A 273 -22.98 -24.70 -42.40
C ILE A 273 -21.61 -24.95 -41.75
N ILE A 274 -20.71 -24.02 -42.02
CA ILE A 274 -19.33 -23.89 -41.56
C ILE A 274 -19.31 -23.54 -40.06
N PRO A 275 -18.58 -24.25 -39.19
CA PRO A 275 -18.20 -23.71 -37.88
C PRO A 275 -16.84 -23.04 -38.00
N SER A 276 -16.84 -21.72 -38.13
CA SER A 276 -15.67 -20.88 -37.93
C SER A 276 -15.27 -20.91 -36.45
N THR A 277 -14.20 -21.67 -36.18
CA THR A 277 -13.06 -21.30 -35.35
C THR A 277 -13.30 -20.43 -34.12
N TRP A 278 -13.11 -21.07 -32.96
CA TRP A 278 -12.74 -20.47 -31.69
C TRP A 278 -11.57 -19.48 -31.83
N GLY A 279 -11.85 -18.21 -31.53
CA GLY A 279 -10.83 -17.20 -31.23
C GLY A 279 -10.67 -17.06 -29.72
N SER A 280 -9.63 -17.69 -29.19
CA SER A 280 -9.05 -17.36 -27.89
C SER A 280 -8.26 -16.05 -28.03
N SER A 281 -8.62 -15.00 -27.28
CA SER A 281 -7.72 -13.89 -27.02
C SER A 281 -7.71 -13.55 -25.54
N SER A 282 -6.49 -13.58 -25.03
CA SER A 282 -6.01 -13.40 -23.67
C SER A 282 -6.18 -11.97 -23.16
N GLY A 283 -6.25 -11.85 -21.83
CA GLY A 283 -6.45 -10.61 -21.09
C GLY A 283 -5.36 -9.56 -21.29
N GLY A 284 -5.83 -8.31 -21.30
CA GLY A 284 -5.03 -7.09 -21.16
C GLY A 284 -5.13 -6.58 -19.72
N TRP A 285 -3.98 -6.23 -19.16
CA TRP A 285 -3.75 -5.76 -17.81
C TRP A 285 -3.34 -4.30 -18.00
N SER A 286 -4.19 -3.37 -17.61
CA SER A 286 -3.89 -1.93 -17.68
C SER A 286 -3.86 -1.36 -16.27
N SER A 287 -2.65 -0.99 -15.86
CA SER A 287 -2.35 -0.16 -14.71
C SER A 287 -2.36 1.32 -15.11
N GLY A 288 -2.91 2.18 -14.26
CA GLY A 288 -2.56 3.61 -14.28
C GLY A 288 -3.74 4.52 -13.96
N GLY A 289 -3.58 5.32 -12.90
CA GLY A 289 -4.44 6.46 -12.61
C GLY A 289 -4.59 6.73 -11.12
N SER A 290 -3.54 7.25 -10.48
CA SER A 290 -3.69 7.96 -9.20
C SER A 290 -3.58 9.46 -9.50
N SER A 291 -4.64 10.17 -9.19
CA SER A 291 -4.72 11.63 -9.20
C SER A 291 -4.45 12.15 -7.80
N ASP A 292 -3.40 12.97 -7.66
CA ASP A 292 -3.19 13.83 -6.50
C ASP A 292 -3.98 15.14 -6.69
N SER A 293 -4.73 15.53 -5.67
CA SER A 293 -5.16 16.91 -5.47
C SER A 293 -5.49 17.19 -3.99
N GLY A 294 -4.91 18.28 -3.49
CA GLY A 294 -5.03 18.78 -2.12
C GLY A 294 -3.66 18.76 -1.43
N GLY A 295 -3.10 19.83 -0.89
CA GLY A 295 -3.62 21.14 -0.52
C GLY A 295 -2.82 21.59 0.72
N GLY A 296 -2.23 22.79 0.63
CA GLY A 296 -1.44 23.59 1.58
C GLY A 296 -1.16 23.13 3.02
N PHE A 297 0.06 23.43 3.49
CA PHE A 297 0.30 23.93 4.84
C PHE A 297 1.52 24.86 4.89
N SER A 298 1.38 25.94 5.65
CA SER A 298 2.37 26.98 5.94
C SER A 298 3.02 26.79 7.30
N GLY A 299 4.21 27.37 7.48
CA GLY A 299 4.95 27.47 8.74
C GLY A 299 6.43 27.10 8.51
N GLY A 300 7.43 27.96 8.63
CA GLY A 300 7.54 29.21 9.37
C GLY A 300 8.58 29.05 10.49
N GLY A 301 9.86 28.97 10.11
CA GLY A 301 11.00 29.16 11.04
C GLY A 301 12.16 28.19 10.86
N GLY A 302 13.22 28.63 10.15
CA GLY A 302 14.56 28.02 10.10
C GLY A 302 14.63 26.65 9.42
N ASP A 303 15.13 26.59 8.19
CA ASP A 303 14.49 25.74 7.19
C ASP A 303 15.37 24.59 6.64
N PHE A 304 15.08 23.37 7.09
CA PHE A 304 15.21 22.19 6.23
C PHE A 304 14.05 22.22 5.22
N GLY A 305 14.33 22.22 3.92
CA GLY A 305 13.33 22.44 2.86
C GLY A 305 12.54 21.19 2.45
N GLY A 306 12.87 20.03 3.01
CA GLY A 306 12.37 18.73 2.53
C GLY A 306 13.15 18.17 1.34
N GLY A 307 14.24 18.83 0.93
CA GLY A 307 15.12 18.36 -0.14
C GLY A 307 15.83 17.06 0.21
N GLY A 308 16.14 16.28 -0.83
CA GLY A 308 16.83 15.00 -0.74
C GLY A 308 16.02 13.81 -1.24
N SER A 309 16.53 12.59 -1.01
CA SER A 309 15.96 11.37 -1.58
C SER A 309 15.99 10.24 -0.57
N SER A 310 15.05 9.31 -0.69
CA SER A 310 14.99 8.07 0.08
C SER A 310 15.08 6.84 -0.82
N GLY A 311 15.53 5.72 -0.26
CA GLY A 311 15.64 4.44 -0.94
C GLY A 311 15.37 3.28 0.00
N SER A 312 15.04 2.12 -0.58
CA SER A 312 14.86 0.84 0.14
C SER A 312 15.59 -0.31 -0.56
N TRP A 313 15.89 -1.39 0.17
CA TRP A 313 16.64 -2.55 -0.35
C TRP A 313 16.21 -3.92 0.18
#